data_AF-A0AAJ2HZM5-F1
#
_entry.id   AF-A0AAJ2HZM5-F1
#
_cell.length_a   1.000
_cell.length_b   1.000
_cell.length_c   1.000
_cell.angle_alpha   90.00
_cell.angle_beta   90.00
_cell.angle_gamma   90.00
#
_symmetry.space_group_name_H-M   'P 1'
#
loop_
_entity.id
_entity.type
_entity.pdbx_description
1 polymer ?
#
loop_
_entity_poly.entity_id
_entity_poly.type
_entity_poly.pdbx_seq_one_letter_code
_entity_poly.pdbx_strand_id
1 'polypeptide(L)'
;MNQLVMAPVPSMTLSKLAWLRENEPQAAARVERVMLPHDWLTLMLCGEFTTDRSSASGRLGGMTRASMTRENLARSAVLSVADSLADCLDILRGVDVVQHVLLIGGGAKSEALCSVFPDTLGMPVAVLETGEYVALGAARQEAWAAGEFPRWSRSASRELRPSDDAGVREFRRRYGLVRRATEAELA
;
A
#
# COMPACT_ATOMS: atom_id res chain seq x y z
N MET A 1 -21.34 6.99 15.50
CA MET A 1 -20.90 6.92 14.09
C MET A 1 -19.60 7.72 13.96
N ASN A 2 -18.51 7.21 14.53
CA ASN A 2 -17.27 7.95 14.72
C ASN A 2 -16.14 7.02 14.25
N GLN A 3 -15.47 7.36 13.14
CA GLN A 3 -14.32 6.61 12.64
C GLN A 3 -13.18 7.59 12.37
N LEU A 4 -11.99 7.13 12.75
CA LEU A 4 -10.72 7.81 12.59
C LEU A 4 -10.26 7.68 11.12
N VAL A 5 -9.30 8.48 10.66
CA VAL A 5 -8.64 8.29 9.34
C VAL A 5 -7.14 8.40 9.58
N MET A 6 -6.35 7.43 9.13
CA MET A 6 -4.90 7.35 9.32
C MET A 6 -4.31 6.80 8.03
N ALA A 7 -3.32 7.45 7.43
CA ALA A 7 -2.68 6.97 6.20
C ALA A 7 -1.33 6.25 6.45
N PRO A 8 -1.26 5.04 7.05
CA PRO A 8 -0.06 4.25 7.02
C PRO A 8 -0.16 3.17 5.94
N VAL A 9 0.54 3.37 4.84
CA VAL A 9 0.64 2.36 3.78
C VAL A 9 1.53 1.20 4.23
N PRO A 10 1.32 -0.07 3.77
CA PRO A 10 2.11 -1.24 4.16
C PRO A 10 3.56 -1.14 3.66
N SER A 11 3.81 -0.21 2.74
CA SER A 11 5.13 0.21 2.31
C SER A 11 5.87 1.00 3.38
N MET A 12 5.21 1.53 4.42
CA MET A 12 5.85 2.25 5.52
C MET A 12 6.87 1.35 6.22
N THR A 13 8.09 1.88 6.29
CA THR A 13 9.23 1.27 6.99
C THR A 13 8.88 0.88 8.42
N LEU A 14 8.09 1.70 9.12
CA LEU A 14 7.74 1.46 10.52
C LEU A 14 6.99 0.15 10.75
N SER A 15 6.03 -0.21 9.90
CA SER A 15 5.26 -1.45 10.04
C SER A 15 6.14 -2.68 9.85
N LYS A 16 7.12 -2.62 8.94
CA LYS A 16 8.09 -3.70 8.70
C LYS A 16 9.05 -3.86 9.87
N LEU A 17 9.50 -2.75 10.46
CA LEU A 17 10.37 -2.78 11.64
C LEU A 17 9.65 -3.30 12.88
N ALA A 18 8.38 -2.93 13.08
CA ALA A 18 7.57 -3.45 14.18
C ALA A 18 7.41 -4.97 14.06
N TRP A 19 7.07 -5.47 12.86
CA TRP A 19 6.99 -6.90 12.59
C TRP A 19 8.34 -7.60 12.81
N LEU A 20 9.44 -7.05 12.29
CA LEU A 20 10.79 -7.62 12.43
C LEU A 20 11.18 -7.76 13.90
N ARG A 21 10.91 -6.75 14.73
CA ARG A 21 11.18 -6.79 16.16
C ARG A 21 10.37 -7.89 16.86
N GLU A 22 9.11 -8.06 16.49
CA GLU A 22 8.18 -9.01 17.13
C GLU A 22 8.43 -10.46 16.70
N ASN A 23 8.83 -10.70 15.45
CA ASN A 23 8.93 -12.04 14.88
C ASN A 23 10.37 -12.52 14.72
N GLU A 24 11.34 -11.62 14.56
CA GLU A 24 12.75 -11.93 14.29
C GLU A 24 13.69 -11.10 15.19
N PRO A 25 13.60 -11.21 16.52
CA PRO A 25 14.27 -10.30 17.46
C PRO A 25 15.81 -10.34 17.37
N GLN A 26 16.39 -11.49 17.04
CA GLN A 26 17.84 -11.62 16.83
C GLN A 26 18.31 -10.91 15.57
N ALA A 27 17.52 -10.96 14.49
CA ALA A 27 17.81 -10.21 13.27
C ALA A 27 17.61 -8.71 13.51
N ALA A 28 16.54 -8.33 14.21
CA ALA A 28 16.28 -6.94 14.61
C ALA A 28 17.44 -6.35 15.43
N ALA A 29 18.01 -7.12 16.37
CA ALA A 29 19.15 -6.70 17.18
C ALA A 29 20.45 -6.46 16.37
N ARG A 30 20.54 -7.01 15.16
CA ARG A 30 21.68 -6.86 14.25
C ARG A 30 21.51 -5.73 13.23
N VAL A 31 20.35 -5.07 13.19
CA VAL A 31 20.09 -3.97 12.26
C VAL A 31 20.96 -2.77 12.63
N GLU A 32 21.95 -2.47 11.80
CA GLU A 32 22.79 -1.26 11.94
C GLU A 32 22.13 -0.04 11.28
N ARG A 33 21.51 -0.24 10.11
CA ARG A 33 20.90 0.83 9.31
C ARG A 33 19.63 0.33 8.63
N VAL A 34 18.67 1.23 8.48
CA VAL A 34 17.43 1.00 7.74
C VAL A 34 17.45 1.87 6.50
N MET A 35 17.30 1.24 5.34
CA MET A 35 17.46 1.89 4.04
C MET A 35 16.27 1.52 3.16
N LEU A 36 15.70 2.50 2.46
CA LEU A 36 14.81 2.26 1.33
C LEU A 36 15.64 1.87 0.09
N PRO A 37 15.05 1.22 -0.92
CA PRO A 37 15.80 0.78 -2.11
C PRO A 37 16.59 1.89 -2.81
N HIS A 38 16.03 3.11 -2.84
CA HIS A 38 16.72 4.28 -3.40
C HIS A 38 17.91 4.72 -2.54
N ASP A 39 17.82 4.73 -1.20
CA ASP A 39 18.96 5.04 -0.30
C ASP A 39 20.12 4.06 -0.54
N TRP A 40 19.81 2.78 -0.75
CA TRP A 40 20.82 1.76 -1.04
C TRP A 40 21.49 1.99 -2.39
N LEU A 41 20.70 2.29 -3.44
CA LEU A 41 21.26 2.64 -4.74
C LEU A 41 22.14 3.89 -4.67
N THR A 42 21.72 4.92 -3.94
CA THR A 42 22.52 6.14 -3.74
C THR A 42 23.83 5.84 -3.02
N LEU A 43 23.80 5.02 -1.95
CA LEU A 43 25.02 4.59 -1.27
C LEU A 43 25.97 3.84 -2.21
N MET A 44 25.45 2.94 -3.04
CA MET A 44 26.27 2.15 -3.97
C MET A 44 26.85 2.99 -5.11
N LEU A 45 26.11 3.98 -5.60
CA LEU A 45 26.52 4.81 -6.74
C LEU A 45 27.40 6.00 -6.33
N CYS A 46 27.12 6.60 -5.18
CA CYS A 46 27.75 7.84 -4.73
C CYS A 46 28.71 7.63 -3.55
N GLY A 47 28.72 6.46 -2.92
CA GLY A 47 29.54 6.17 -1.74
C GLY A 47 29.05 6.84 -0.45
N GLU A 48 28.00 7.65 -0.52
CA GLU A 48 27.43 8.38 0.60
C GLU A 48 26.07 7.81 1.00
N PHE A 49 25.92 7.54 2.30
CA PHE A 49 24.63 7.23 2.86
C PHE A 49 23.82 8.52 3.01
N THR A 50 22.79 8.67 2.20
CA THR A 50 21.80 9.74 2.32
C THR A 50 20.41 9.18 2.10
N THR A 51 19.44 9.81 2.76
CA THR A 51 18.02 9.55 2.54
C THR A 51 17.33 10.86 2.21
N ASP A 52 16.25 10.79 1.44
CA ASP A 52 15.45 11.96 1.13
C ASP A 52 15.00 12.64 2.43
N ARG A 53 15.23 13.96 2.53
CA ARG A 53 14.59 14.78 3.57
C ARG A 53 13.11 14.89 3.26
N SER A 54 12.36 13.87 3.60
CA SER A 54 10.91 13.86 3.50
C SER A 54 10.36 14.85 4.52
N SER A 55 9.74 15.94 4.06
CA SER A 55 8.84 16.77 4.87
C SER A 55 7.49 16.08 5.13
N ALA A 56 7.35 14.79 4.75
CA ALA A 56 6.12 14.05 4.91
C ALA A 56 5.76 13.91 6.39
N SER A 57 4.53 14.27 6.71
CA SER A 57 3.92 14.10 8.03
C SER A 57 2.60 13.35 7.90
N GLY A 58 2.22 12.61 8.93
CA GLY A 58 0.93 11.94 8.98
C GLY A 58 -0.12 12.82 9.67
N ARG A 59 -1.36 12.77 9.19
CA ARG A 59 -2.50 13.46 9.84
C ARG A 59 -3.60 12.48 10.21
N LEU A 60 -4.18 12.70 11.39
CA LEU A 60 -5.40 12.01 11.84
C LEU A 60 -6.56 13.01 11.86
N GLY A 61 -7.67 12.64 11.22
CA GLY A 61 -8.89 13.46 11.18
C GLY A 61 -10.09 12.77 11.83
N GLY A 62 -11.09 13.55 12.25
CA GLY A 62 -12.37 13.02 12.75
C GLY A 62 -12.31 12.36 14.14
N MET A 63 -11.33 12.73 14.96
CA MET A 63 -11.11 12.15 16.28
C MET A 63 -12.15 12.64 17.29
N THR A 64 -12.69 11.71 18.05
CA THR A 64 -13.63 11.91 19.16
C THR A 64 -13.36 10.84 20.21
N ARG A 65 -13.88 11.02 21.42
CA ARG A 65 -13.76 10.00 22.47
C ARG A 65 -14.32 8.63 22.06
N ALA A 66 -15.38 8.62 21.25
CA ALA A 66 -15.98 7.37 20.77
C ALA A 66 -15.26 6.76 19.55
N SER A 67 -14.53 7.55 18.75
CA SER A 67 -13.77 7.02 17.60
C SER A 67 -12.37 6.56 17.95
N MET A 68 -11.78 7.06 19.04
CA MET A 68 -10.41 6.75 19.45
C MET A 68 -10.30 5.37 20.12
N THR A 69 -10.63 4.32 19.39
CA THR A 69 -10.43 2.92 19.79
C THR A 69 -9.35 2.26 18.95
N ARG A 70 -8.76 1.17 19.44
CA ARG A 70 -7.72 0.43 18.70
C ARG A 70 -8.25 -0.15 17.39
N GLU A 71 -9.49 -0.61 17.40
CA GLU A 71 -10.16 -1.23 16.25
C GLU A 71 -10.42 -0.20 15.17
N ASN A 72 -10.89 1.00 15.55
CA ASN A 72 -11.05 2.09 14.62
C ASN A 72 -9.70 2.54 14.07
N LEU A 73 -8.67 2.67 14.92
CA LEU A 73 -7.31 3.01 14.47
C LEU A 73 -6.77 2.02 13.42
N ALA A 74 -6.92 0.71 13.69
CA ALA A 74 -6.51 -0.34 12.77
C ALA A 74 -7.33 -0.33 11.46
N ARG A 75 -8.65 -0.16 11.56
CA ARG A 75 -9.52 -0.03 10.38
C ARG A 75 -9.13 1.18 9.53
N SER A 76 -8.89 2.32 10.16
CA SER A 76 -8.49 3.55 9.49
C SER A 76 -7.19 3.40 8.75
N ALA A 77 -6.23 2.68 9.33
CA ALA A 77 -4.98 2.34 8.69
C ALA A 77 -5.22 1.59 7.38
N VAL A 78 -5.96 0.47 7.44
CA VAL A 78 -6.30 -0.36 6.27
C VAL A 78 -7.05 0.43 5.19
N LEU A 79 -8.10 1.16 5.57
CA LEU A 79 -8.92 1.90 4.62
C LEU A 79 -8.14 3.01 3.92
N SER A 80 -7.27 3.73 4.64
CA SER A 80 -6.50 4.80 4.00
C SER A 80 -5.38 4.29 3.10
N VAL A 81 -4.88 3.05 3.31
CA VAL A 81 -4.05 2.38 2.29
C VAL A 81 -4.85 2.21 1.01
N ALA A 82 -6.05 1.66 1.13
CA ALA A 82 -6.89 1.40 -0.03
C ALA A 82 -7.29 2.70 -0.74
N ASP A 83 -7.64 3.75 0.02
CA ASP A 83 -8.02 5.04 -0.56
C ASP A 83 -6.84 5.78 -1.21
N SER A 84 -5.62 5.69 -0.66
CA SER A 84 -4.46 6.31 -1.32
C SER A 84 -4.13 5.64 -2.66
N LEU A 85 -4.28 4.31 -2.76
CA LEU A 85 -4.18 3.60 -4.04
C LEU A 85 -5.34 3.94 -4.98
N ALA A 86 -6.52 4.20 -4.43
CA ALA A 86 -7.67 4.59 -5.22
C ALA A 86 -7.58 6.04 -5.74
N ASP A 87 -6.91 6.94 -5.03
CA ASP A 87 -6.54 8.26 -5.57
C ASP A 87 -5.58 8.09 -6.76
N CYS A 88 -4.59 7.19 -6.66
CA CYS A 88 -3.73 6.86 -7.82
C CYS A 88 -4.55 6.32 -8.99
N LEU A 89 -5.53 5.44 -8.72
CA LEU A 89 -6.43 4.92 -9.74
C LEU A 89 -7.28 6.03 -10.37
N ASP A 90 -7.81 6.97 -9.58
CA ASP A 90 -8.62 8.08 -10.08
C ASP A 90 -7.81 9.01 -11.00
N ILE A 91 -6.51 9.21 -10.71
CA ILE A 91 -5.58 9.91 -11.61
C ILE A 91 -5.41 9.12 -12.92
N LEU A 92 -5.19 7.80 -12.83
CA LEU A 92 -5.00 6.93 -14.00
C LEU A 92 -6.27 6.76 -14.84
N ARG A 93 -7.46 6.89 -14.26
CA ARG A 93 -8.73 6.92 -15.00
C ARG A 93 -8.84 8.13 -15.92
N GLY A 94 -8.15 9.23 -15.62
CA GLY A 94 -8.03 10.38 -16.51
C GLY A 94 -7.35 10.07 -17.85
N VAL A 95 -6.66 8.94 -17.97
CA VAL A 95 -6.00 8.48 -19.20
C VAL A 95 -6.58 7.17 -19.77
N ASP A 96 -7.66 6.65 -19.17
CA ASP A 96 -8.46 5.48 -19.61
C ASP A 96 -7.66 4.21 -19.99
N VAL A 97 -6.60 3.89 -19.22
CA VAL A 97 -5.73 2.72 -19.50
C VAL A 97 -5.95 1.54 -18.55
N VAL A 98 -6.72 1.68 -17.48
CA VAL A 98 -6.81 0.66 -16.42
C VAL A 98 -7.98 -0.29 -16.67
N GLN A 99 -7.66 -1.53 -17.04
CA GLN A 99 -8.65 -2.57 -17.33
C GLN A 99 -8.83 -3.59 -16.20
N HIS A 100 -7.77 -3.85 -15.42
CA HIS A 100 -7.76 -4.89 -14.41
C HIS A 100 -6.92 -4.48 -13.20
N VAL A 101 -7.36 -4.89 -12.01
CA VAL A 101 -6.58 -4.77 -10.77
C VAL A 101 -6.14 -6.15 -10.32
N LEU A 102 -4.82 -6.30 -10.14
CA LEU A 102 -4.20 -7.52 -9.63
C LEU A 102 -3.62 -7.23 -8.25
N LEU A 103 -4.05 -7.98 -7.23
CA LEU A 103 -3.49 -7.90 -5.89
C LEU A 103 -2.44 -9.00 -5.71
N ILE A 104 -1.21 -8.58 -5.43
CA ILE A 104 -0.03 -9.45 -5.27
C ILE A 104 0.73 -9.14 -3.98
N GLY A 105 1.67 -10.01 -3.61
CA GLY A 105 2.57 -9.82 -2.47
C GLY A 105 1.88 -9.97 -1.11
N GLY A 106 2.50 -9.46 -0.05
CA GLY A 106 1.99 -9.62 1.33
C GLY A 106 0.59 -9.07 1.56
N GLY A 107 0.21 -7.99 0.86
CA GLY A 107 -1.13 -7.40 0.94
C GLY A 107 -2.24 -8.35 0.45
N ALA A 108 -1.93 -9.26 -0.48
CA ALA A 108 -2.85 -10.29 -0.97
C ALA A 108 -3.24 -11.31 0.11
N LYS A 109 -2.42 -11.47 1.16
CA LYS A 109 -2.70 -12.36 2.31
C LYS A 109 -3.55 -11.68 3.39
N SER A 110 -3.74 -10.36 3.32
CA SER A 110 -4.50 -9.61 4.31
C SER A 110 -5.99 -9.65 3.97
N GLU A 111 -6.77 -10.35 4.78
CA GLU A 111 -8.23 -10.37 4.63
C GLU A 111 -8.86 -8.98 4.77
N ALA A 112 -8.31 -8.15 5.68
CA ALA A 112 -8.79 -6.79 5.88
C ALA A 112 -8.57 -5.89 4.65
N LEU A 113 -7.45 -6.04 3.94
CA LEU A 113 -7.23 -5.33 2.68
C LEU A 113 -8.10 -5.92 1.57
N CYS A 114 -8.17 -7.25 1.48
CA CYS A 114 -9.01 -7.94 0.48
C CYS A 114 -10.49 -7.54 0.59
N SER A 115 -11.02 -7.35 1.81
CA SER A 115 -12.43 -7.03 2.00
C SER A 115 -12.80 -5.61 1.57
N VAL A 116 -11.86 -4.66 1.63
CA VAL A 116 -12.15 -3.24 1.33
C VAL A 116 -11.74 -2.83 -0.08
N PHE A 117 -10.76 -3.50 -0.70
CA PHE A 117 -10.21 -3.08 -1.98
C PHE A 117 -11.24 -2.99 -3.12
N PRO A 118 -12.13 -3.98 -3.35
CA PRO A 118 -13.08 -3.90 -4.45
C PRO A 118 -14.01 -2.69 -4.35
N ASP A 119 -14.56 -2.45 -3.15
CA ASP A 119 -15.43 -1.31 -2.89
C ASP A 119 -14.68 0.02 -2.95
N THR A 120 -13.42 0.05 -2.48
CA THR A 120 -12.60 1.26 -2.48
C THR A 120 -12.12 1.64 -3.89
N LEU A 121 -11.79 0.67 -4.73
CA LEU A 121 -11.36 0.90 -6.11
C LEU A 121 -12.54 1.04 -7.07
N GLY A 122 -13.72 0.55 -6.69
CA GLY A 122 -14.91 0.53 -7.52
C GLY A 122 -14.80 -0.42 -8.72
N MET A 123 -14.00 -1.49 -8.60
CA MET A 123 -13.83 -2.48 -9.67
C MET A 123 -13.39 -3.85 -9.11
N PRO A 124 -13.57 -4.94 -9.88
CA PRO A 124 -13.10 -6.26 -9.48
C PRO A 124 -11.58 -6.32 -9.25
N VAL A 125 -11.16 -7.10 -8.26
CA VAL A 125 -9.77 -7.30 -7.88
C VAL A 125 -9.44 -8.79 -7.95
N ALA A 126 -8.49 -9.16 -8.81
CA ALA A 126 -8.01 -10.54 -8.89
C ALA A 126 -6.82 -10.72 -7.93
N VAL A 127 -6.97 -11.64 -6.98
CA VAL A 127 -5.92 -12.01 -6.03
C VAL A 127 -5.10 -13.14 -6.65
N LEU A 128 -3.86 -12.85 -7.04
CA LEU A 128 -3.00 -13.90 -7.59
C LEU A 128 -2.46 -14.80 -6.48
N GLU A 129 -2.08 -16.02 -6.86
CA GLU A 129 -1.37 -16.92 -5.95
C GLU A 129 -0.12 -16.24 -5.35
N THR A 130 0.31 -16.62 -4.15
CA THR A 130 1.51 -16.00 -3.57
C THR A 130 2.75 -16.38 -4.39
N GLY A 131 3.57 -15.39 -4.75
CA GLY A 131 4.84 -15.63 -5.44
C GLY A 131 5.76 -14.43 -5.32
N GLU A 132 7.04 -14.64 -5.65
CA GLU A 132 8.08 -13.62 -5.68
C GLU A 132 8.02 -12.81 -6.98
N TYR A 133 6.89 -12.14 -7.22
CA TYR A 133 6.57 -11.47 -8.49
C TYR A 133 7.62 -10.45 -8.94
N VAL A 134 8.31 -9.81 -8.00
CA VAL A 134 9.40 -8.87 -8.30
C VAL A 134 10.62 -9.62 -8.84
N ALA A 135 11.08 -10.67 -8.14
CA ALA A 135 12.22 -11.48 -8.56
C ALA A 135 11.93 -12.22 -9.88
N LEU A 136 10.71 -12.76 -10.02
CA LEU A 136 10.24 -13.39 -11.25
C LEU A 136 10.16 -12.38 -12.40
N GLY A 137 9.81 -11.13 -12.12
CA GLY A 137 9.86 -10.02 -13.07
C GLY A 137 11.28 -9.77 -13.57
N ALA A 138 12.23 -9.64 -12.66
CA ALA A 138 13.64 -9.41 -12.99
C ALA A 138 14.24 -10.56 -13.81
N ALA A 139 13.98 -11.81 -13.42
CA ALA A 139 14.45 -12.99 -14.16
C ALA A 139 13.91 -13.04 -15.60
N ARG A 140 12.70 -12.53 -15.86
CA ARG A 140 12.17 -12.44 -17.23
C ARG A 140 12.83 -11.37 -18.05
N GLN A 141 13.13 -10.23 -17.44
CA GLN A 141 13.80 -9.14 -18.13
C GLN A 141 15.19 -9.60 -18.58
N GLU A 142 15.87 -10.38 -17.74
CA GLU A 142 17.13 -11.04 -18.11
C GLU A 142 16.93 -12.05 -19.26
N ALA A 143 15.97 -12.98 -19.12
CA ALA A 143 15.70 -13.97 -20.16
C ALA A 143 15.29 -13.35 -21.51
N TRP A 144 14.55 -12.23 -21.48
CA TRP A 144 14.19 -11.48 -22.68
C TRP A 144 15.39 -10.76 -23.29
N ALA A 145 16.26 -10.16 -22.48
CA ALA A 145 17.50 -9.57 -22.97
C ALA A 145 18.40 -10.63 -23.64
N ALA A 146 18.34 -11.88 -23.16
CA ALA A 146 19.08 -13.01 -23.72
C ALA A 146 18.39 -13.70 -24.92
N GLY A 147 17.15 -13.34 -25.27
CA GLY A 147 16.42 -14.02 -26.34
C GLY A 147 14.94 -13.66 -26.43
N GLU A 148 14.08 -14.68 -26.41
CA GLU A 148 12.63 -14.48 -26.57
C GLU A 148 11.95 -14.11 -25.25
N PHE A 149 10.90 -13.30 -25.35
CA PHE A 149 10.10 -12.90 -24.19
C PHE A 149 9.38 -14.11 -23.57
N PRO A 150 9.63 -14.47 -22.29
CA PRO A 150 9.03 -15.65 -21.69
C PRO A 150 7.51 -15.50 -21.51
N ARG A 151 6.73 -16.49 -21.96
CA ARG A 151 5.29 -16.57 -21.66
C ARG A 151 5.06 -17.10 -20.24
N TRP A 152 4.12 -16.51 -19.52
CA TRP A 152 3.72 -16.98 -18.18
C TRP A 152 2.23 -16.99 -18.00
N SER A 153 1.74 -18.09 -17.42
CA SER A 153 0.39 -18.19 -16.89
C SER A 153 0.31 -17.41 -15.57
N ARG A 154 -0.66 -16.51 -15.49
CA ARG A 154 -1.08 -15.89 -14.23
C ARG A 154 -2.35 -16.61 -13.78
N SER A 155 -2.29 -17.24 -12.61
CA SER A 155 -3.45 -17.90 -12.01
C SER A 155 -3.99 -17.02 -10.88
N ALA A 156 -5.22 -16.54 -11.05
CA ALA A 156 -5.94 -15.89 -9.97
C ALA A 156 -6.45 -16.96 -9.01
N SER A 157 -6.05 -16.87 -7.75
CA SER A 157 -6.53 -17.74 -6.69
C SER A 157 -7.98 -17.41 -6.29
N ARG A 158 -8.35 -16.13 -6.39
CA ARG A 158 -9.67 -15.61 -6.05
C ARG A 158 -9.95 -14.33 -6.82
N GLU A 159 -11.21 -14.12 -7.17
CA GLU A 159 -11.70 -12.85 -7.71
C GLU A 159 -12.63 -12.20 -6.68
N LEU A 160 -12.37 -10.93 -6.37
CA LEU A 160 -13.12 -10.15 -5.41
C LEU A 160 -13.91 -9.06 -6.14
N ARG A 161 -15.16 -8.83 -5.73
CA ARG A 161 -16.06 -7.89 -6.40
C ARG A 161 -16.61 -6.87 -5.41
N PRO A 162 -16.92 -5.63 -5.85
CA PRO A 162 -17.58 -4.64 -5.01
C PRO A 162 -18.87 -5.21 -4.41
N SER A 163 -19.11 -4.89 -3.14
CA SER A 163 -20.27 -5.32 -2.36
C SER A 163 -21.21 -4.15 -2.00
N ASP A 164 -20.87 -2.94 -2.42
CA ASP A 164 -21.56 -1.70 -2.09
C ASP A 164 -21.54 -1.35 -0.59
N ASP A 165 -20.42 -1.62 0.08
CA ASP A 165 -20.22 -1.28 1.50
C ASP A 165 -20.32 0.24 1.76
N ALA A 166 -21.36 0.64 2.49
CA ALA A 166 -21.63 2.04 2.83
C ALA A 166 -20.57 2.65 3.77
N GLY A 167 -19.95 1.84 4.62
CA GLY A 167 -18.88 2.27 5.52
C GLY A 167 -17.61 2.62 4.76
N VAL A 168 -17.23 1.81 3.76
CA VAL A 168 -16.10 2.08 2.86
C VAL A 168 -16.32 3.38 2.10
N ARG A 169 -17.50 3.58 1.50
CA ARG A 169 -17.84 4.82 0.78
C ARG A 169 -17.80 6.05 1.68
N GLU A 170 -18.38 5.94 2.87
CA GLU A 170 -18.38 7.05 3.83
C GLU A 170 -16.98 7.38 4.33
N PHE A 171 -16.12 6.37 4.51
CA PHE A 171 -14.72 6.58 4.86
C PHE A 171 -13.97 7.32 3.75
N ARG A 172 -14.08 6.87 2.50
CA ARG A 172 -13.45 7.55 1.34
C ARG A 172 -13.83 9.02 1.26
N ARG A 173 -15.12 9.33 1.48
CA ARG A 173 -15.61 10.71 1.51
C ARG A 173 -14.89 11.56 2.55
N ARG A 174 -14.74 11.04 3.78
CA ARG A 174 -14.04 11.72 4.89
C ARG A 174 -12.54 11.82 4.65
N TYR A 175 -11.93 10.75 4.16
CA TYR A 175 -10.53 10.72 3.77
C TYR A 175 -10.22 11.85 2.77
N GLY A 176 -11.04 11.99 1.71
CA GLY A 176 -10.87 13.06 0.74
C GLY A 176 -11.02 14.47 1.32
N LEU A 177 -11.87 14.67 2.33
CA LEU A 177 -11.97 15.96 3.04
C LEU A 177 -10.69 16.28 3.82
N VAL A 178 -10.16 15.31 4.57
CA VAL A 178 -8.92 15.47 5.35
C VAL A 178 -7.73 15.71 4.42
N ARG A 179 -7.66 14.97 3.31
CA ARG A 179 -6.61 15.13 2.30
C ARG A 179 -6.61 16.53 1.70
N ARG A 180 -7.73 17.00 1.17
CA ARG A 180 -7.84 18.35 0.57
C ARG A 180 -7.53 19.47 1.56
N ALA A 181 -7.97 19.33 2.82
CA ALA A 181 -7.61 20.29 3.87
C ALA A 181 -6.10 20.33 4.12
N THR A 182 -5.45 19.16 4.10
CA THR A 182 -3.99 19.05 4.27
C THR A 182 -3.24 19.64 3.06
N GLU A 183 -3.70 19.38 1.84
CA GLU A 183 -3.14 19.96 0.62
C GLU A 183 -3.21 21.49 0.62
N ALA A 184 -4.33 22.06 1.08
CA ALA A 184 -4.51 23.51 1.18
C ALA A 184 -3.61 24.18 2.24
N GLU A 185 -3.23 23.46 3.31
CA GLU A 185 -2.27 23.96 4.31
C GLU A 185 -0.82 23.95 3.81
N LEU A 186 -0.53 23.16 2.78
CA LEU A 186 0.82 22.97 2.22
C LEU A 186 1.08 23.77 0.93
N ALA A 187 0.05 24.40 0.36
CA ALA A 187 0.10 25.22 -0.85
C ALA A 187 0.42 26.69 -0.52
#